data_AF-A0A2S8PA16-F1
#
_entry.id   AF-A0A2S8PA16-F1
#
_cell.length_a   1.000
_cell.length_b   1.000
_cell.length_c   1.000
_cell.angle_alpha   90.00
_cell.angle_beta   90.00
_cell.angle_gamma   90.00
#
_symmetry.space_group_name_H-M   'P 1'
#
loop_
_entity.id
_entity.type
_entity.pdbx_description
1 polymer ?
#
loop_
_entity_poly.entity_id
_entity_poly.type
_entity_poly.pdbx_seq_one_letter_code
_entity_poly.pdbx_strand_id
1 'polypeptide(L)'
;MESWGLERSPFPSFLIPGIILLLVLGVMPVLIGISLLRRHHWGLGERLNLYPDRYWAWTFSLYTGFALIIWIMVQVYWIQDVSIIHLVYFAWGVGIQVVTLLPGVQQRYSK
;
A
#
# COMPACT_ATOMS: atom_id res chain seq x y z
N MET A 1 -14.56 -37.62 5.40
CA MET A 1 -13.43 -36.90 6.03
C MET A 1 -13.24 -35.63 5.23
N GLU A 2 -13.76 -34.53 5.73
CA GLU A 2 -13.65 -33.21 5.11
C GLU A 2 -12.20 -32.72 5.24
N SER A 3 -11.53 -32.50 4.11
CA SER A 3 -10.22 -31.86 4.06
C SER A 3 -10.39 -30.34 4.11
N TRP A 4 -10.50 -29.81 5.34
CA TRP A 4 -10.60 -28.38 5.58
C TRP A 4 -9.25 -27.68 5.27
N GLY A 5 -9.14 -27.12 4.07
CA GLY A 5 -8.68 -25.74 3.88
C GLY A 5 -7.19 -25.37 3.95
N LEU A 6 -6.23 -26.29 4.08
CA LEU A 6 -4.79 -25.95 4.12
C LEU A 6 -4.03 -26.13 2.80
N GLU A 7 -4.69 -26.62 1.73
CA GLU A 7 -4.03 -26.98 0.47
C GLU A 7 -3.87 -25.82 -0.53
N ARG A 8 -4.34 -24.60 -0.21
CA ARG A 8 -4.42 -23.49 -1.20
C ARG A 8 -3.57 -22.26 -0.91
N SER A 9 -2.87 -22.20 0.23
CA SER A 9 -1.90 -21.12 0.46
C SER A 9 -0.59 -21.48 -0.26
N PRO A 10 -0.06 -20.62 -1.16
CA PRO A 10 1.25 -20.85 -1.77
C PRO A 10 2.40 -20.69 -0.77
N PHE A 11 2.11 -20.21 0.44
CA PHE A 11 3.09 -20.06 1.51
C PHE A 11 2.88 -21.10 2.61
N PRO A 12 3.92 -21.88 2.94
CA PRO A 12 3.86 -22.88 4.01
C PRO A 12 3.86 -22.25 5.42
N SER A 13 4.03 -20.93 5.53
CA SER A 13 4.02 -20.21 6.81
C SER A 13 3.59 -18.74 6.65
N PHE A 14 3.10 -18.15 7.75
CA PHE A 14 2.71 -16.74 7.82
C PHE A 14 3.89 -15.75 7.88
N LEU A 15 5.13 -16.25 7.93
CA LEU A 15 6.33 -15.41 8.06
C LEU A 15 6.56 -14.53 6.83
N ILE A 16 6.49 -15.11 5.63
CA ILE A 16 6.73 -14.36 4.39
C ILE A 16 5.64 -13.29 4.18
N PRO A 17 4.33 -13.62 4.28
CA PRO A 17 3.29 -12.61 4.23
C PRO A 17 3.44 -11.53 5.31
N GLY A 18 3.82 -11.91 6.53
CA GLY A 18 4.04 -10.98 7.64
C GLY A 18 5.19 -10.00 7.40
N ILE A 19 6.30 -10.45 6.82
CA ILE A 19 7.45 -9.59 6.48
C ILE A 19 7.05 -8.59 5.38
N ILE A 20 6.33 -9.03 4.36
CA ILE A 20 5.84 -8.15 3.29
C ILE A 20 4.91 -7.07 3.88
N LEU A 21 3.95 -7.46 4.71
CA LEU A 21 3.08 -6.54 5.44
C LEU A 21 3.88 -5.52 6.24
N LEU A 22 4.83 -5.98 7.06
CA LEU A 22 5.62 -5.12 7.92
C LEU A 22 6.44 -4.12 7.11
N LEU A 23 7.13 -4.56 6.06
CA LEU A 23 8.03 -3.69 5.29
C LEU A 23 7.26 -2.79 4.32
N VAL A 24 6.37 -3.35 3.51
CA VAL A 24 5.69 -2.64 2.41
C VAL A 24 4.51 -1.82 2.90
N LEU A 25 3.76 -2.31 3.89
CA LEU A 25 2.55 -1.67 4.41
C LEU A 25 2.72 -1.09 5.82
N GLY A 26 3.81 -1.39 6.52
CA GLY A 26 4.17 -0.79 7.82
C GLY A 26 5.26 0.27 7.69
N VAL A 27 6.47 -0.12 7.32
CA VAL A 27 7.65 0.76 7.31
C VAL A 27 7.57 1.79 6.17
N MET A 28 7.31 1.34 4.94
CA MET A 28 7.27 2.23 3.77
C MET A 28 6.25 3.38 3.93
N PRO A 29 5.00 3.16 4.36
CA PRO A 29 4.03 4.25 4.52
C PRO A 29 4.41 5.24 5.60
N VAL A 30 5.05 4.78 6.68
CA VAL A 30 5.57 5.66 7.74
C VAL A 30 6.69 6.55 7.18
N LEU A 31 7.63 5.99 6.42
CA LEU A 31 8.70 6.77 5.78
C LEU A 31 8.14 7.79 4.77
N ILE A 32 7.14 7.39 3.98
CA ILE A 32 6.45 8.28 3.04
C ILE A 32 5.74 9.41 3.80
N GLY A 33 5.02 9.10 4.88
CA GLY A 33 4.35 10.09 5.72
C GLY A 33 5.32 11.11 6.31
N ILE A 34 6.44 10.64 6.89
CA ILE A 34 7.51 11.51 7.40
C ILE A 34 8.08 12.38 6.28
N SER A 35 8.26 11.82 5.09
CA SER A 35 8.80 12.56 3.93
C SER A 35 7.83 13.63 3.43
N LEU A 36 6.52 13.34 3.41
CA LEU A 36 5.48 14.32 3.08
C LEU A 36 5.40 15.48 4.09
N LEU A 37 5.64 15.20 5.37
CA LEU A 37 5.68 16.20 6.45
C LEU A 37 6.95 17.06 6.41
N ARG A 38 8.11 16.43 6.24
CA ARG A 38 9.43 17.10 6.30
C ARG A 38 9.95 17.58 4.95
N ARG A 39 9.22 17.31 3.86
CA ARG A 39 9.63 17.55 2.46
C ARG A 39 11.07 17.08 2.19
N HIS A 40 11.44 15.90 2.69
CA HIS A 40 12.80 15.37 2.50
C HIS A 40 13.02 14.92 1.04
N HIS A 41 14.07 15.43 0.41
CA HIS A 41 14.43 15.05 -0.95
C HIS A 41 15.29 13.78 -0.92
N TRP A 42 14.83 12.71 -1.59
CA TRP A 42 15.57 11.47 -1.72
C TRP A 42 15.76 11.14 -3.20
N GLY A 43 17.01 11.17 -3.69
CA GLY A 43 17.32 10.94 -5.11
C GLY A 43 16.89 9.57 -5.67
N LEU A 44 16.88 8.50 -4.86
CA LEU A 44 16.33 7.20 -5.29
C LEU A 44 14.81 7.24 -5.44
N GLY A 45 14.11 7.92 -4.52
CA GLY A 45 12.67 8.13 -4.61
C GLY A 45 12.28 8.92 -5.86
N GLU A 46 13.09 9.92 -6.24
CA GLU A 46 12.88 10.66 -7.48
C GLU A 46 13.10 9.82 -8.75
N ARG A 47 14.06 8.90 -8.75
CA ARG A 47 14.29 7.99 -9.90
C ARG A 47 13.17 6.98 -10.10
N LEU A 48 12.54 6.53 -9.03
CA LEU A 48 11.41 5.57 -9.06
C LEU A 48 10.04 6.25 -9.22
N ASN A 49 10.03 7.57 -9.35
CA ASN A 49 8.82 8.35 -9.50
C ASN A 49 8.31 8.26 -10.95
N LEU A 50 7.10 7.70 -11.14
CA LEU A 50 6.45 7.66 -12.45
C LEU A 50 5.99 9.05 -12.93
N TYR A 51 5.83 10.01 -12.00
CA TYR A 51 5.43 11.38 -12.29
C TYR A 51 6.58 12.35 -11.94
N PRO A 52 7.57 12.53 -12.83
CA PRO A 52 8.76 13.33 -12.55
C PRO A 52 8.45 14.78 -12.16
N ASP A 53 7.34 15.32 -12.65
CA ASP A 53 6.82 16.67 -12.35
C ASP A 53 6.22 16.81 -10.95
N ARG A 54 6.11 15.71 -10.20
CA ARG A 54 5.51 15.67 -8.86
C ARG A 54 6.53 15.23 -7.81
N TYR A 55 6.30 15.62 -6.57
CA TYR A 55 7.16 15.21 -5.46
C TYR A 55 7.07 13.69 -5.23
N TRP A 56 8.20 13.01 -5.10
CA TRP A 56 8.28 11.55 -5.06
C TRP A 56 7.41 10.92 -3.96
N ALA A 57 7.37 11.54 -2.76
CA ALA A 57 6.59 10.98 -1.65
C ALA A 57 5.07 11.03 -1.92
N TRP A 58 4.60 11.97 -2.76
CA TRP A 58 3.21 11.99 -3.21
C TRP A 58 2.90 10.76 -4.08
N THR A 59 3.78 10.47 -5.05
CA THR A 59 3.61 9.31 -5.94
C THR A 59 3.69 8.00 -5.17
N PHE A 60 4.60 7.90 -4.22
CA PHE A 60 4.73 6.71 -3.37
C PHE A 60 3.51 6.52 -2.45
N SER A 61 2.86 7.59 -1.99
CA SER A 61 1.59 7.49 -1.26
C SER A 61 0.49 6.84 -2.11
N LEU A 62 0.41 7.22 -3.39
CA LEU A 62 -0.50 6.58 -4.34
C LEU A 62 -0.17 5.09 -4.53
N TYR A 63 1.11 4.73 -4.65
CA TYR A 63 1.53 3.33 -4.73
C TYR A 63 1.17 2.53 -3.49
N THR A 64 1.31 3.11 -2.28
CA THR A 64 0.90 2.46 -1.04
C THR A 64 -0.60 2.13 -1.05
N GLY A 65 -1.44 3.03 -1.56
CA GLY A 65 -2.87 2.78 -1.72
C GLY A 65 -3.17 1.57 -2.62
N PHE A 66 -2.48 1.46 -3.77
CA PHE A 66 -2.62 0.29 -4.64
C PHE A 66 -2.07 -0.99 -4.00
N ALA A 67 -0.89 -0.92 -3.36
CA ALA A 67 -0.28 -2.06 -2.70
C ALA A 67 -1.19 -2.62 -1.59
N LEU A 68 -1.85 -1.75 -0.81
CA LEU A 68 -2.81 -2.16 0.22
C LEU A 68 -4.00 -2.92 -0.39
N ILE A 69 -4.60 -2.37 -1.45
CA ILE A 69 -5.74 -3.03 -2.13
C ILE A 69 -5.33 -4.39 -2.71
N ILE A 70 -4.22 -4.44 -3.43
CA ILE A 70 -3.70 -5.69 -4.03
C ILE A 70 -3.47 -6.73 -2.94
N TRP A 71 -2.86 -6.32 -1.82
CA TRP A 71 -2.58 -7.23 -0.72
C TRP A 71 -3.86 -7.79 -0.08
N ILE A 72 -4.87 -6.94 0.17
CA ILE A 72 -6.17 -7.38 0.69
C ILE A 72 -6.83 -8.37 -0.27
N MET A 73 -6.78 -8.12 -1.59
CA MET A 73 -7.33 -9.05 -2.59
C MET A 73 -6.62 -10.40 -2.59
N VAL A 74 -5.30 -10.39 -2.46
CA VAL A 74 -4.50 -11.62 -2.33
C VAL A 74 -4.84 -12.37 -1.05
N GLN A 75 -5.00 -11.69 0.08
CA GLN A 75 -5.39 -12.29 1.35
C GLN A 75 -6.79 -12.93 1.30
N VAL A 76 -7.78 -12.20 0.79
CA VAL A 76 -9.15 -12.72 0.60
C VAL A 76 -9.13 -13.93 -0.34
N TYR A 77 -8.34 -13.87 -1.41
CA TYR A 77 -8.20 -14.99 -2.34
C TYR A 77 -7.58 -16.23 -1.69
N TRP A 78 -6.59 -16.10 -0.79
CA TRP A 78 -6.01 -17.27 -0.13
C TRP A 78 -6.86 -17.81 1.02
N ILE A 79 -7.43 -16.91 1.84
CA ILE A 79 -8.21 -17.29 3.02
C ILE A 79 -9.63 -17.74 2.61
N GLN A 80 -10.10 -17.29 1.44
CA GLN A 80 -11.47 -17.53 0.93
C GLN A 80 -12.55 -17.04 1.91
N ASP A 81 -12.22 -16.02 2.70
CA ASP A 81 -13.10 -15.38 3.67
C ASP A 81 -13.02 -13.85 3.55
N VAL A 82 -14.15 -13.19 3.81
CA VAL A 82 -14.24 -11.73 3.82
C VAL A 82 -14.77 -11.28 5.18
N SER A 83 -13.87 -10.77 6.00
CA SER A 83 -14.23 -10.09 7.25
C SER A 83 -14.24 -8.56 7.10
N ILE A 84 -14.89 -7.90 8.06
CA ILE A 84 -15.05 -6.43 8.08
C ILE A 84 -13.72 -5.67 7.98
N ILE A 85 -12.63 -6.25 8.49
CA ILE A 85 -11.31 -5.63 8.43
C ILE A 85 -10.83 -5.46 6.98
N HIS A 86 -11.12 -6.43 6.10
CA HIS A 86 -10.78 -6.34 4.68
C HIS A 86 -11.53 -5.19 4.00
N LEU A 87 -12.80 -4.99 4.35
CA LEU A 87 -13.61 -3.89 3.82
C LEU A 87 -13.09 -2.53 4.28
N VAL A 88 -12.74 -2.40 5.56
CA VAL A 88 -12.18 -1.17 6.13
C VAL A 88 -10.83 -0.83 5.46
N TYR A 89 -9.92 -1.79 5.33
CA TYR A 89 -8.62 -1.55 4.69
C TYR A 89 -8.73 -1.32 3.18
N PHE A 90 -9.67 -1.99 2.50
CA PHE A 90 -9.94 -1.71 1.10
C PHE A 90 -10.43 -0.28 0.91
N ALA A 91 -11.43 0.15 1.70
CA ALA A 91 -11.91 1.52 1.70
C ALA A 91 -10.81 2.53 2.03
N TRP A 92 -9.92 2.18 2.96
CA TRP A 92 -8.75 2.99 3.30
C TRP A 92 -7.78 3.15 2.13
N GLY A 93 -7.47 2.05 1.42
CA GLY A 93 -6.63 2.06 0.22
C GLY A 93 -7.23 2.93 -0.89
N VAL A 94 -8.55 2.85 -1.11
CA VAL A 94 -9.26 3.74 -2.04
C VAL A 94 -9.21 5.19 -1.56
N GLY A 95 -9.42 5.44 -0.27
CA GLY A 95 -9.36 6.77 0.34
C GLY A 95 -8.00 7.44 0.12
N ILE A 96 -6.90 6.71 0.30
CA ILE A 96 -5.55 7.19 0.01
C ILE A 96 -5.43 7.62 -1.47
N GLN A 97 -5.93 6.81 -2.41
CA GLN A 97 -5.90 7.13 -3.84
C GLN A 97 -6.73 8.36 -4.17
N VAL A 98 -7.95 8.47 -3.64
CA VAL A 98 -8.82 9.62 -3.85
C VAL A 98 -8.17 10.90 -3.31
N VAL A 99 -7.65 10.88 -2.09
CA VAL A 99 -7.01 12.04 -1.46
C VAL A 99 -5.74 12.44 -2.22
N THR A 100 -4.91 11.48 -2.63
CA THR A 100 -3.70 11.79 -3.41
C THR A 100 -4.06 12.38 -4.78
N LEU A 101 -5.10 11.90 -5.44
CA LEU A 101 -5.53 12.40 -6.74
C LEU A 101 -6.31 13.73 -6.67
N LEU A 102 -6.73 14.18 -5.49
CA LEU A 102 -7.47 15.42 -5.32
C LEU A 102 -6.64 16.63 -5.80
N PRO A 103 -7.18 17.53 -6.64
CA PRO A 103 -6.40 18.59 -7.28
C PRO A 103 -5.67 19.50 -6.29
N GLY A 104 -6.27 19.82 -5.14
CA GLY A 104 -5.61 20.62 -4.10
C GLY A 104 -4.39 19.94 -3.47
N VAL A 105 -4.40 18.61 -3.34
CA VAL A 105 -3.25 17.83 -2.85
C VAL A 105 -2.18 17.75 -3.93
N GLN A 106 -2.59 17.50 -5.18
CA GLN A 106 -1.67 17.48 -6.32
C GLN A 106 -0.92 18.81 -6.48
N GLN A 107 -1.63 19.93 -6.37
CA GLN A 107 -1.03 21.27 -6.50
C GLN A 107 -0.03 21.56 -5.38
N ARG A 108 -0.29 21.12 -4.15
CA ARG A 108 0.61 21.30 -2.99
C ARG A 108 1.95 20.55 -3.11
N TYR A 109 1.94 19.47 -3.89
CA TYR A 109 3.09 18.57 -4.11
C TYR A 109 3.55 18.54 -5.58
N SER A 110 3.10 19.50 -6.39
CA SER A 110 3.72 19.81 -7.67
C SER A 110 5.14 20.32 -7.41
N LYS A 111 6.07 19.94 -8.27
CA LYS A 111 7.38 20.62 -8.32
C LYS A 111 7.21 22.03 -8.89
#